data_AF-A0A514WV33-F1
#
_entry.id   AF-A0A514WV33-F1
#
_cell.length_a   1.000
_cell.length_b   1.000
_cell.length_c   1.000
_cell.angle_alpha   90.00
_cell.angle_beta   90.00
_cell.angle_gamma   90.00
#
_symmetry.space_group_name_H-M   'P 1'
#
loop_
_entity.id
_entity.type
_entity.pdbx_description
1 polymer ?
#
loop_
_entity_poly.entity_id
_entity_poly.type
_entity_poly.pdbx_seq_one_letter_code
_entity_poly.pdbx_strand_id
1 'polypeptide(L)'
;MKDIKFASTALILFASLNAFAGVGEIGSGSIGKTEIPAARMAEYKLAAKTALQKANLDCVSYKADVVLAGTLESVIDGATSGIIDTTTQPLLTFSSVAHYKISLSLSTSADLKEVTAGSLVISEQVPEYNNQGNLADPSVSAKNAWIERTVLNCKK
;
A
#
# COMPACT_ATOMS: atom_id res chain seq x y z
N MET A 1 -4.16 28.75 19.26
CA MET A 1 -3.49 28.13 18.10
C MET A 1 -2.16 27.61 18.60
N LYS A 2 -1.94 26.29 18.60
CA LYS A 2 -0.67 25.68 19.06
C LYS A 2 0.11 25.27 17.82
N ASP A 3 1.26 25.90 17.64
CA ASP A 3 2.21 25.65 16.56
C ASP A 3 2.75 24.21 16.67
N ILE A 4 2.51 23.40 15.64
CA ILE A 4 3.18 22.11 15.46
C ILE A 4 4.48 22.41 14.73
N LYS A 5 5.58 22.49 15.47
CA LYS A 5 6.93 22.60 14.92
C LYS A 5 7.31 21.26 14.29
N PHE A 6 7.43 21.22 12.96
CA PHE A 6 8.20 20.19 12.28
C PHE A 6 9.67 20.37 12.66
N ALA A 7 10.26 19.35 13.29
CA ALA A 7 11.68 19.33 13.57
C ALA A 7 12.45 19.22 12.25
N SER A 8 12.97 20.36 11.78
CA SER A 8 14.08 20.41 10.84
C SER A 8 15.34 19.97 11.57
N THR A 9 15.76 18.73 11.36
CA THR A 9 17.13 18.31 11.66
C THR A 9 17.73 17.74 10.39
N ALA A 10 18.40 18.61 9.64
CA ALA A 10 19.46 18.19 8.74
C ALA A 10 20.70 17.94 9.59
N LEU A 11 21.23 16.72 9.58
CA LEU A 11 22.63 16.48 9.93
C LEU A 11 23.20 15.42 8.98
N ILE A 12 24.16 15.89 8.17
CA ILE A 12 25.01 15.10 7.28
C ILE A 12 26.11 14.47 8.14
N LEU A 13 26.43 13.17 7.95
CA LEU A 13 27.77 12.65 7.60
C LEU A 13 27.86 11.11 7.69
N PHE A 14 28.50 10.52 6.69
CA PHE A 14 28.93 9.12 6.61
C PHE A 14 30.13 8.83 7.51
N ALA A 15 30.14 7.65 8.15
CA ALA A 15 31.29 6.77 8.51
C ALA A 15 30.79 5.77 9.57
N SER A 16 31.16 4.49 9.66
CA SER A 16 31.99 3.56 8.88
C SER A 16 31.92 2.20 9.61
N LEU A 17 31.99 1.10 8.85
CA LEU A 17 32.55 -0.22 9.20
C LEU A 17 32.06 -1.01 10.44
N ASN A 18 31.37 -2.12 10.13
CA ASN A 18 31.54 -3.50 10.62
C ASN A 18 31.80 -3.77 12.12
N ALA A 19 30.81 -4.39 12.77
CA ALA A 19 31.06 -5.57 13.60
C ALA A 19 29.90 -6.57 13.49
N PHE A 20 30.29 -7.81 13.30
CA PHE A 20 29.55 -8.97 12.81
C PHE A 20 28.89 -9.74 13.97
N ALA A 21 27.75 -10.39 13.69
CA ALA A 21 27.22 -11.62 14.29
C ALA A 21 25.76 -11.51 14.76
N GLY A 22 24.85 -12.04 13.94
CA GLY A 22 23.43 -12.19 14.27
C GLY A 22 22.64 -12.57 13.01
N VAL A 23 22.55 -13.87 12.76
CA VAL A 23 21.95 -14.52 11.60
C VAL A 23 20.51 -14.07 11.37
N GLY A 24 20.17 -13.67 10.14
CA GLY A 24 18.77 -13.46 9.73
C GLY A 24 18.60 -12.56 8.52
N GLU A 25 18.66 -13.17 7.34
CA GLU A 25 18.04 -12.69 6.08
C GLU A 25 18.53 -11.34 5.53
N ILE A 26 19.43 -11.44 4.56
CA ILE A 26 19.61 -10.45 3.51
C ILE A 26 18.34 -10.49 2.64
N GLY A 27 17.26 -9.88 3.13
CA GLY A 27 16.11 -9.56 2.31
C GLY A 27 16.59 -8.61 1.22
N SER A 28 16.32 -8.97 -0.03
CA SER A 28 16.55 -8.10 -1.19
C SER A 28 15.82 -6.77 -1.02
N GLY A 29 16.49 -5.81 -0.38
CA GLY A 29 16.04 -4.43 -0.32
C GLY A 29 16.10 -3.89 -1.74
N SER A 30 14.96 -3.92 -2.42
CA SER A 30 14.79 -3.24 -3.70
C SER A 30 15.15 -1.78 -3.47
N ILE A 31 16.19 -1.29 -4.13
CA ILE A 31 16.66 0.10 -4.00
C ILE A 31 15.44 1.01 -4.15
N GLY A 32 15.10 1.78 -3.11
CA GLY A 32 14.00 2.74 -3.12
C GLY A 32 12.63 2.25 -2.62
N LYS A 33 12.46 0.98 -2.21
CA LYS A 33 11.29 0.53 -1.43
C LYS A 33 11.67 0.34 0.03
N THR A 34 10.96 0.99 0.95
CA THR A 34 11.22 0.90 2.38
C THR A 34 9.93 0.60 3.13
N GLU A 35 9.93 -0.46 3.93
CA GLU A 35 8.81 -0.78 4.81
C GLU A 35 8.70 0.24 5.94
N ILE A 36 7.48 0.62 6.29
CA ILE A 36 7.21 1.51 7.41
C ILE A 36 7.39 0.71 8.70
N PRO A 37 8.28 1.12 9.62
CA PRO A 37 8.46 0.43 10.88
C PRO A 37 7.15 0.39 11.68
N ALA A 38 6.84 -0.77 12.27
CA ALA A 38 5.59 -0.96 13.03
C ALA A 38 5.38 0.12 14.11
N ALA A 39 6.45 0.53 14.81
CA ALA A 39 6.42 1.59 15.83
C ALA A 39 6.01 2.97 15.28
N ARG A 40 6.19 3.22 13.99
CA ARG A 40 5.84 4.49 13.33
C ARG A 40 4.57 4.42 12.50
N MET A 41 3.96 3.25 12.35
CA MET A 41 2.78 3.04 11.51
C MET A 41 1.64 4.02 11.83
N ALA A 42 1.40 4.30 13.12
CA ALA A 42 0.36 5.24 13.55
C ALA A 42 0.60 6.67 13.04
N GLU A 43 1.85 7.13 13.04
CA GLU A 43 2.23 8.47 12.53
C GLU A 43 1.96 8.57 11.02
N TYR A 44 2.35 7.55 10.26
CA TYR A 44 2.16 7.52 8.81
C TYR A 44 0.67 7.44 8.42
N LYS A 45 -0.12 6.65 9.15
CA LYS A 45 -1.59 6.61 8.99
C LYS A 45 -2.22 7.97 9.20
N LEU A 46 -1.85 8.66 10.29
CA LEU A 46 -2.38 9.99 10.61
C LEU A 46 -1.98 11.04 9.56
N ALA A 47 -0.72 11.02 9.12
CA ALA A 47 -0.22 11.93 8.09
C ALA A 47 -0.95 11.73 6.75
N ALA A 48 -1.12 10.48 6.32
CA ALA A 48 -1.82 10.14 5.08
C ALA A 48 -3.28 10.61 5.08
N LYS A 49 -4.01 10.39 6.18
CA LYS A 49 -5.38 10.89 6.35
C LYS A 49 -5.45 12.41 6.27
N THR A 50 -4.58 13.09 7.00
CA THR A 50 -4.52 14.56 7.00
C THR A 50 -4.25 15.11 5.59
N ALA A 51 -3.35 14.46 4.84
CA ALA A 51 -3.02 14.87 3.48
C ALA A 51 -4.18 14.59 2.50
N LEU A 52 -4.87 13.45 2.64
CA LEU A 52 -6.06 13.13 1.84
C LEU A 52 -7.18 14.15 2.00
N GLN A 53 -7.48 14.55 3.24
CA GLN A 53 -8.50 15.57 3.53
C GLN A 53 -8.19 16.92 2.89
N LYS A 54 -6.91 17.27 2.77
CA LYS A 54 -6.44 18.52 2.15
C LYS A 54 -6.35 18.45 0.63
N ALA A 55 -6.17 17.25 0.07
CA ALA A 55 -5.87 17.07 -1.35
C ALA A 55 -7.07 17.36 -2.26
N ASN A 56 -8.30 17.28 -1.74
CA ASN A 56 -9.55 17.50 -2.48
C ASN A 56 -9.56 16.79 -3.84
N LEU A 57 -9.40 15.46 -3.81
CA LEU A 57 -9.26 14.64 -5.02
C LEU A 57 -10.63 14.32 -5.62
N ASP A 58 -10.70 14.33 -6.95
CA ASP A 58 -11.84 13.82 -7.70
C ASP A 58 -11.69 12.30 -7.88
N CYS A 59 -12.67 11.55 -7.38
CA CYS A 59 -12.62 10.10 -7.32
C CYS A 59 -13.65 9.45 -8.24
N VAL A 60 -13.19 8.50 -9.06
CA VAL A 60 -14.05 7.60 -9.82
C VAL A 60 -14.11 6.25 -9.12
N SER A 61 -15.32 5.81 -8.79
CA SER A 61 -15.59 4.47 -8.24
C SER A 61 -16.05 3.53 -9.35
N TYR A 62 -15.50 2.32 -9.39
CA TYR A 62 -15.77 1.32 -10.43
C TYR A 62 -16.70 0.18 -9.97
N LYS A 63 -17.10 0.15 -8.69
CA LYS A 63 -18.08 -0.80 -8.16
C LYS A 63 -18.85 -0.23 -6.97
N ALA A 64 -20.19 -0.26 -7.04
CA ALA A 64 -21.09 0.17 -5.96
C ALA A 64 -21.02 -0.75 -4.72
N ASP A 65 -20.80 -2.05 -4.91
CA ASP A 65 -20.91 -3.05 -3.83
C ASP A 65 -19.68 -3.06 -2.90
N VAL A 66 -18.55 -2.55 -3.40
CA VAL A 66 -17.26 -2.49 -2.68
C VAL A 66 -17.10 -1.18 -1.92
N VAL A 67 -18.08 -0.28 -2.03
CA VAL A 67 -18.18 0.96 -1.21
C VAL A 67 -18.35 0.62 0.29
N LEU A 68 -18.61 -0.64 0.65
CA LEU A 68 -18.59 -1.12 2.03
C LEU A 68 -17.18 -1.49 2.56
N ALA A 69 -16.16 -1.58 1.70
CA ALA A 69 -14.76 -1.68 2.12
C ALA A 69 -14.18 -0.29 2.48
N GLY A 70 -14.97 0.50 3.22
CA GLY A 70 -14.54 1.72 3.89
C GLY A 70 -14.10 2.88 2.98
N THR A 71 -14.24 4.09 3.47
CA THR A 71 -13.57 5.24 2.85
C THR A 71 -12.05 5.02 2.77
N LEU A 72 -11.32 5.79 1.95
CA LEU A 72 -9.85 5.76 1.93
C LEU A 72 -9.24 5.78 3.34
N GLU A 73 -9.85 6.55 4.25
CA GLU A 73 -9.44 6.62 5.65
C GLU A 73 -9.64 5.31 6.42
N SER A 74 -10.73 4.58 6.15
CA SER A 74 -11.03 3.30 6.80
C SER A 74 -10.03 2.22 6.39
N VAL A 75 -9.60 2.23 5.12
CA VAL A 75 -8.54 1.34 4.63
C VAL A 75 -7.22 1.64 5.32
N ILE A 76 -6.89 2.93 5.51
CA ILE A 76 -5.70 3.35 6.26
C ILE A 76 -5.76 2.86 7.71
N ASP A 77 -6.91 2.96 8.38
CA ASP A 77 -7.07 2.47 9.74
C ASP A 77 -6.86 0.97 9.87
N GLY A 78 -7.45 0.20 8.95
CA GLY A 78 -7.34 -1.26 8.90
C GLY A 78 -5.99 -1.79 8.40
N ALA A 79 -5.08 -0.93 7.91
CA ALA A 79 -3.80 -1.35 7.37
C ALA A 79 -2.89 -1.97 8.44
N THR A 80 -2.34 -3.14 8.15
CA THR A 80 -1.40 -3.87 9.02
C THR A 80 0.05 -3.66 8.60
N SER A 81 0.29 -3.18 7.38
CA SER A 81 1.62 -2.88 6.85
C SER A 81 1.57 -1.68 5.91
N GLY A 82 2.76 -1.16 5.58
CA GLY A 82 2.90 -0.12 4.58
C GLY A 82 4.32 0.01 4.04
N ILE A 83 4.42 0.56 2.83
CA ILE A 83 5.66 0.69 2.06
C ILE A 83 5.73 2.10 1.50
N ILE A 84 6.92 2.69 1.53
CA ILE A 84 7.27 3.91 0.81
C ILE A 84 8.12 3.49 -0.38
N ASP A 85 7.65 3.74 -1.60
CA ASP A 85 8.41 3.54 -2.83
C ASP A 85 8.84 4.90 -3.38
N THR A 86 10.15 5.15 -3.46
CA THR A 86 10.75 6.37 -4.01
C THR A 86 11.22 6.19 -5.45
N THR A 87 11.21 4.97 -5.99
CA THR A 87 11.61 4.69 -7.38
C THR A 87 10.57 5.12 -8.39
N THR A 88 9.29 5.09 -8.01
CA THR A 88 8.16 5.42 -8.88
C THR A 88 7.62 6.84 -8.68
N GLN A 89 8.25 7.64 -7.78
CA GLN A 89 7.77 8.86 -7.08
C GLN A 89 7.22 8.52 -5.70
N PRO A 90 7.37 9.38 -4.67
CA PRO A 90 7.04 8.96 -3.32
C PRO A 90 5.60 8.45 -3.26
N LEU A 91 5.50 7.14 -3.18
CA LEU A 91 4.29 6.35 -3.29
C LEU A 91 4.16 5.63 -1.98
N LEU A 92 3.12 6.01 -1.24
CA LEU A 92 2.82 5.41 0.05
C LEU A 92 1.75 4.34 -0.17
N THR A 93 2.10 3.09 0.08
CA THR A 93 1.15 1.97 -0.01
C THR A 93 0.81 1.46 1.38
N PHE A 94 -0.48 1.38 1.69
CA PHE A 94 -1.01 0.74 2.89
C PHE A 94 -1.71 -0.56 2.51
N SER A 95 -1.42 -1.62 3.25
CA SER A 95 -2.01 -2.94 2.98
C SER A 95 -2.66 -3.54 4.21
N SER A 96 -3.76 -4.24 3.98
CA SER A 96 -4.44 -5.07 4.99
C SER A 96 -4.73 -6.44 4.40
N VAL A 97 -4.57 -7.48 5.22
CA VAL A 97 -4.89 -8.86 4.85
C VAL A 97 -5.97 -9.37 5.79
N ALA A 98 -7.19 -9.47 5.27
CA ALA A 98 -8.32 -10.13 5.92
C ALA A 98 -8.81 -11.26 4.99
N HIS A 99 -10.13 -11.42 4.80
CA HIS A 99 -10.68 -12.29 3.74
C HIS A 99 -10.32 -11.83 2.31
N TYR A 100 -9.88 -10.57 2.17
CA TYR A 100 -9.35 -9.98 0.94
C TYR A 100 -7.97 -9.37 1.22
N LYS A 101 -7.16 -9.20 0.17
CA LYS A 101 -5.98 -8.33 0.21
C LYS A 101 -6.40 -6.95 -0.26
N ILE A 102 -6.25 -5.96 0.59
CA ILE A 102 -6.58 -4.57 0.25
C ILE A 102 -5.29 -3.79 0.19
N SER A 103 -5.09 -3.04 -0.88
CA SER A 103 -3.93 -2.17 -1.09
C SER A 103 -4.41 -0.77 -1.47
N LEU A 104 -4.04 0.23 -0.67
CA LEU A 104 -4.23 1.63 -0.98
C LEU A 104 -2.88 2.25 -1.33
N SER A 105 -2.74 2.76 -2.55
CA SER A 105 -1.56 3.48 -3.00
C SER A 105 -1.85 4.97 -3.13
N LEU A 106 -1.06 5.81 -2.47
CA LEU A 106 -1.14 7.26 -2.52
C LEU A 106 0.10 7.84 -3.19
N SER A 107 -0.07 8.49 -4.33
CA SER A 107 1.00 9.27 -4.95
C SER A 107 1.13 10.60 -4.23
N THR A 108 2.36 10.98 -3.90
CA THR A 108 2.64 12.21 -3.16
C THR A 108 3.62 13.12 -3.89
N SER A 109 3.70 14.38 -3.47
CA SER A 109 4.77 15.29 -3.85
C SER A 109 6.13 14.77 -3.40
N ALA A 110 7.22 15.21 -4.06
CA ALA A 110 8.59 14.77 -3.74
C ALA A 110 8.98 14.93 -2.25
N ASP A 111 8.35 15.87 -1.54
CA ASP A 111 8.56 16.14 -0.12
C ASP A 111 7.56 15.43 0.82
N LEU A 112 6.74 14.52 0.30
CA LEU A 112 5.72 13.72 1.02
C LEU A 112 4.63 14.56 1.72
N LYS A 113 4.46 15.85 1.37
CA LYS A 113 3.51 16.73 2.05
C LYS A 113 2.12 16.78 1.43
N GLU A 114 2.02 16.51 0.14
CA GLU A 114 0.76 16.55 -0.59
C GLU A 114 0.45 15.21 -1.22
N VAL A 115 -0.80 14.78 -1.15
CA VAL A 115 -1.31 13.68 -1.97
C VAL A 115 -1.80 14.26 -3.29
N THR A 116 -1.37 13.68 -4.41
CA THR A 116 -1.71 14.11 -5.77
C THR A 116 -2.63 13.12 -6.47
N ALA A 117 -2.59 11.85 -6.07
CA ALA A 117 -3.48 10.80 -6.54
C ALA A 117 -3.62 9.69 -5.49
N GLY A 118 -4.69 8.90 -5.59
CA GLY A 118 -4.92 7.74 -4.76
C GLY A 118 -5.59 6.61 -5.54
N SER A 119 -5.21 5.37 -5.29
CA SER A 119 -5.81 4.19 -5.91
C SER A 119 -6.05 3.10 -4.88
N LEU A 120 -7.26 2.54 -4.86
CA LEU A 120 -7.63 1.40 -4.03
C LEU A 120 -7.77 0.16 -4.91
N VAL A 121 -6.98 -0.86 -4.59
CA VAL A 121 -7.03 -2.18 -5.23
C VAL A 121 -7.43 -3.22 -4.20
N ILE A 122 -8.36 -4.08 -4.57
CA ILE A 122 -8.73 -5.25 -3.78
C ILE A 122 -8.40 -6.50 -4.59
N SER A 123 -7.67 -7.42 -3.97
CA SER A 123 -7.40 -8.74 -4.50
C SER A 123 -8.23 -9.77 -3.75
N GLU A 124 -8.97 -10.57 -4.50
CA GLU A 124 -9.79 -11.67 -4.00
C GLU A 124 -9.26 -13.00 -4.51
N GLN A 125 -9.36 -14.05 -3.70
CA GLN A 125 -9.12 -15.41 -4.18
C GLN A 125 -10.38 -15.92 -4.86
N VAL A 126 -10.25 -16.30 -6.13
CA VAL A 126 -11.29 -17.03 -6.84
C VAL A 126 -10.79 -18.42 -7.23
N PRO A 127 -11.66 -19.45 -7.17
CA PRO A 127 -11.33 -20.73 -7.74
C PRO A 127 -11.29 -20.60 -9.27
N GLU A 128 -10.13 -20.90 -9.85
CA GLU A 128 -9.96 -21.05 -11.28
C GLU A 128 -9.99 -22.55 -11.61
N TYR A 129 -10.93 -22.94 -12.47
CA TYR A 129 -11.10 -24.31 -12.92
C TYR A 129 -10.50 -24.45 -14.31
N ASN A 130 -9.49 -25.29 -14.44
CA ASN A 130 -8.87 -25.61 -15.72
C ASN A 130 -9.22 -27.04 -16.10
N ASN A 131 -9.96 -27.20 -17.20
CA ASN A 131 -10.12 -28.49 -17.85
C ASN A 131 -8.82 -28.84 -18.57
N GLN A 132 -8.18 -29.90 -18.13
CA GLN A 132 -6.97 -30.48 -18.70
C GLN A 132 -7.28 -31.79 -19.46
N GLY A 133 -8.54 -32.26 -19.41
CA GLY A 133 -9.01 -33.43 -20.13
C GLY A 133 -9.64 -33.10 -21.50
N ASN A 134 -10.13 -34.14 -22.17
CA ASN A 134 -10.86 -34.01 -23.43
C ASN A 134 -12.37 -34.28 -23.23
N LEU A 135 -13.18 -34.18 -24.29
CA LEU A 135 -14.63 -34.38 -24.19
C LEU A 135 -15.05 -35.81 -23.80
N ALA A 136 -14.19 -36.81 -24.04
CA ALA A 136 -14.44 -38.20 -23.69
C ALA A 136 -13.91 -38.59 -22.30
N ASP A 137 -12.92 -37.86 -21.79
CA ASP A 137 -12.31 -38.02 -20.47
C ASP A 137 -11.98 -36.63 -19.88
N PRO A 138 -12.97 -35.95 -19.29
CA PRO A 138 -12.77 -34.63 -18.70
C PRO A 138 -12.00 -34.74 -17.37
N SER A 139 -10.97 -33.90 -17.23
CA SER A 139 -10.16 -33.82 -16.02
C SER A 139 -10.05 -32.37 -15.61
N VAL A 140 -10.67 -32.00 -14.49
CA VAL A 140 -10.70 -30.62 -14.01
C VAL A 140 -9.77 -30.48 -12.81
N SER A 141 -8.85 -29.55 -12.91
CA SER A 141 -8.04 -29.08 -11.78
C SER A 141 -8.59 -27.76 -11.26
N ALA A 142 -8.61 -27.60 -9.94
CA ALA A 142 -8.94 -26.34 -9.30
C ALA A 142 -7.68 -25.75 -8.67
N LYS A 143 -7.44 -24.47 -8.93
CA LYS A 143 -6.42 -23.68 -8.21
C LYS A 143 -7.03 -22.36 -7.78
N ASN A 144 -6.60 -21.83 -6.64
CA ASN A 144 -7.01 -20.49 -6.24
C ASN A 144 -6.12 -19.46 -6.94
N ALA A 145 -6.74 -18.57 -7.72
CA ALA A 145 -6.09 -17.43 -8.35
C ALA A 145 -6.44 -16.15 -7.59
N TRP A 146 -5.49 -15.23 -7.46
CA TRP A 146 -5.77 -13.88 -7.00
C TRP A 146 -6.20 -13.03 -8.20
N ILE A 147 -7.40 -12.47 -8.16
CA ILE A 147 -7.83 -11.45 -9.12
C ILE A 147 -7.77 -10.11 -8.43
N GLU A 148 -7.04 -9.18 -9.03
CA GLU A 148 -6.96 -7.79 -8.58
C GLU A 148 -8.01 -6.95 -9.29
N ARG A 149 -8.66 -6.07 -8.52
CA ARG A 149 -9.64 -5.12 -9.05
C ARG A 149 -9.35 -3.74 -8.49
N THR A 150 -9.20 -2.75 -9.37
CA THR A 150 -9.20 -1.34 -8.98
C THR A 150 -10.64 -0.93 -8.66
N VAL A 151 -10.86 -0.44 -7.45
CA VAL A 151 -12.19 -0.09 -6.93
C VAL A 151 -12.40 1.41 -6.93
N LEU A 152 -11.35 2.16 -6.61
CA LEU A 152 -11.36 3.60 -6.52
C LEU A 152 -10.09 4.15 -7.16
N ASN A 153 -10.25 5.19 -7.98
CA ASN A 153 -9.13 5.94 -8.55
C ASN A 153 -9.41 7.43 -8.40
N CYS A 154 -8.54 8.12 -7.67
CA CYS A 154 -8.66 9.51 -7.30
C CYS A 154 -7.49 10.31 -7.86
N LYS A 155 -7.75 11.48 -8.43
CA LYS A 155 -6.74 12.39 -8.96
C LYS A 155 -7.12 13.84 -8.67
N LYS A 156 -6.13 14.72 -8.54
CA LYS A 156 -6.34 16.17 -8.58
C LYS A 156 -6.77 16.62 -9.98
#